data_AF-A0A258SDE5-F1
#
_entry.id   AF-A0A258SDE5-F1
#
_cell.length_a   1.000
_cell.length_b   1.000
_cell.length_c   1.000
_cell.angle_alpha   90.00
_cell.angle_beta   90.00
_cell.angle_gamma   90.00
#
_symmetry.space_group_name_H-M   'P 1'
#
loop_
_entity.id
_entity.type
_entity.pdbx_description
1 polymer ?
#
loop_
_entity_poly.entity_id
_entity_poly.type
_entity_poly.pdbx_seq_one_letter_code
_entity_poly.pdbx_strand_id
1 'polypeptide(L)'
;MALPLSGICAAGLPALAQDSAPAALTPAPTDPVAYAMQRIAGDGSVTVSLTLADLGILQPIGLSGLDARRSVFFPVPANLPLNSARLNFQGRYLRGDGGRTTYLVSIDGTPQVAQQVKGEKSAVLFEIPVATTARRTGFLDLNVAWASVVAEQLCADERAIGNIFEIGPDTRLTYTYDRNAVTDITTAWSALPPHPILLMPPAPLSRNAFDAAWRIAAVLERAGRRARMVSLPQVGDEVDLTGLDVPPGFAGVPAFAAISGKDKHRIANEAEIGALLVVSGPGAIAADIAIVDENLSGAVANALAALRDQIRTASPSAGEAYDKWTNAGSGVSEPGADQNVSLARLAGRPVITVAANAGAPAAGILADLWRRMLVVPRVRAITAASPDLVNAAEVPLSRLGGTPGSFDVLARGDWSAGFDLATVVTGGRVPAAFAVDVSAAPGAGDTAPIASVFLNDYLLGARNLTANGQPETIKVAVPDYALTARNVLRVSFQRQPMSDR
;
A
#
# COMPACT_ATOMS: atom_id res chain seq x y z
N MET A 1 -13.89 87.41 20.39
CA MET A 1 -12.55 86.84 20.67
C MET A 1 -12.71 85.32 20.66
N ALA A 2 -12.00 84.63 19.78
CA ALA A 2 -12.34 83.31 19.21
C ALA A 2 -11.95 82.09 20.09
N LEU A 3 -12.76 81.00 19.99
CA LEU A 3 -12.51 79.54 19.80
C LEU A 3 -11.21 78.85 20.34
N PRO A 4 -11.08 77.49 20.37
CA PRO A 4 -12.00 76.36 20.05
C PRO A 4 -12.09 75.28 21.19
N LEU A 5 -13.03 74.31 21.28
CA LEU A 5 -13.57 73.24 20.39
C LEU A 5 -12.72 71.94 20.36
N SER A 6 -13.20 70.89 21.04
CA SER A 6 -12.92 69.43 20.89
C SER A 6 -13.89 68.70 21.86
N GLY A 7 -14.66 67.66 21.59
CA GLY A 7 -14.91 66.76 20.47
C GLY A 7 -15.98 65.73 20.93
N ILE A 8 -16.31 64.76 20.07
CA ILE A 8 -17.25 63.63 20.25
C ILE A 8 -18.64 63.88 19.65
N CYS A 9 -18.87 63.30 18.46
CA CYS A 9 -20.20 62.98 17.95
C CYS A 9 -20.26 61.51 17.52
N ALA A 10 -21.36 60.89 17.89
CA ALA A 10 -21.75 59.51 17.63
C ALA A 10 -22.30 59.27 16.22
N ALA A 11 -22.23 58.03 15.76
CA ALA A 11 -23.11 57.38 14.78
C ALA A 11 -22.82 55.87 14.90
N GLY A 12 -23.72 54.90 14.91
CA GLY A 12 -25.07 54.79 14.37
C GLY A 12 -25.12 53.40 13.71
N LEU A 13 -25.92 52.46 14.25
CA LEU A 13 -26.25 51.16 13.61
C LEU A 13 -27.49 51.37 12.72
N PRO A 14 -27.63 50.67 11.57
CA PRO A 14 -28.19 49.31 11.59
C PRO A 14 -27.73 48.33 10.47
N ALA A 15 -28.25 47.11 10.56
CA ALA A 15 -27.98 45.89 9.80
C ALA A 15 -28.15 45.93 8.27
N LEU A 16 -27.33 45.15 7.56
CA LEU A 16 -27.75 44.42 6.34
C LEU A 16 -27.06 43.05 6.30
N ALA A 17 -27.90 42.02 6.25
CA ALA A 17 -27.54 40.63 6.01
C ALA A 17 -26.78 40.49 4.69
N GLN A 18 -25.65 39.77 4.71
CA GLN A 18 -25.03 39.28 3.50
C GLN A 18 -25.69 37.96 3.13
N ASP A 19 -26.56 38.03 2.13
CA ASP A 19 -27.08 36.88 1.40
C ASP A 19 -25.91 36.01 0.94
N SER A 20 -25.78 34.84 1.56
CA SER A 20 -25.10 33.69 0.99
C SER A 20 -25.88 33.28 -0.26
N ALA A 21 -25.43 33.77 -1.43
CA ALA A 21 -25.93 33.31 -2.72
C ALA A 21 -25.83 31.77 -2.78
N PRO A 22 -26.93 31.06 -3.09
CA PRO A 22 -26.87 29.63 -3.27
C PRO A 22 -25.94 29.33 -4.44
N ALA A 23 -25.01 28.39 -4.22
CA ALA A 23 -24.20 27.83 -5.30
C ALA A 23 -25.12 27.48 -6.46
N ALA A 24 -24.81 28.02 -7.65
CA ALA A 24 -25.57 27.76 -8.85
C ALA A 24 -25.71 26.24 -9.03
N LEU A 25 -26.92 25.73 -8.82
CA LEU A 25 -27.28 24.35 -9.09
C LEU A 25 -27.00 24.12 -10.57
N THR A 26 -25.98 23.32 -10.87
CA THR A 26 -25.79 22.76 -12.20
C THR A 26 -27.13 22.20 -12.66
N PRO A 27 -27.63 22.57 -13.85
CA PRO A 27 -28.93 22.10 -14.31
C PRO A 27 -28.97 20.58 -14.21
N ALA A 28 -30.05 20.05 -13.63
CA ALA A 28 -30.25 18.61 -13.55
C ALA A 28 -30.15 18.03 -14.97
N PRO A 29 -29.32 16.99 -15.20
CA PRO A 29 -29.13 16.44 -16.52
C PRO A 29 -30.49 16.00 -17.09
N THR A 30 -30.76 16.37 -18.34
CA THR A 30 -32.02 16.06 -19.06
C THR A 30 -32.29 14.56 -19.13
N ASP A 31 -31.22 13.75 -19.06
CA ASP A 31 -31.26 12.29 -18.90
C ASP A 31 -30.26 11.87 -17.80
N PRO A 32 -30.73 11.60 -16.57
CA PRO A 32 -29.86 11.29 -15.44
C PRO A 32 -29.15 9.94 -15.58
N VAL A 33 -29.76 8.97 -16.26
CA VAL A 33 -29.18 7.63 -16.45
C VAL A 33 -28.06 7.70 -17.49
N ALA A 34 -28.28 8.41 -18.59
CA ALA A 34 -27.25 8.60 -19.61
C ALA A 34 -26.06 9.40 -19.07
N TYR A 35 -26.31 10.44 -18.27
CA TYR A 35 -25.26 11.19 -17.58
C TYR A 35 -24.46 10.30 -16.62
N ALA A 36 -25.13 9.46 -15.82
CA ALA A 36 -24.45 8.52 -14.91
C ALA A 36 -23.59 7.50 -15.68
N MET A 37 -24.10 6.94 -16.78
CA MET A 37 -23.32 6.05 -17.65
C MET A 37 -22.09 6.73 -18.27
N GLN A 38 -22.24 7.98 -18.71
CA GLN A 38 -21.11 8.77 -19.22
C GLN A 38 -20.04 9.01 -18.15
N ARG A 39 -20.43 9.22 -16.88
CA ARG A 39 -19.45 9.31 -15.79
C ARG A 39 -18.74 8.00 -15.55
N ILE A 40 -19.43 6.86 -15.52
CA ILE A 40 -18.75 5.56 -15.35
C ILE A 40 -17.78 5.27 -16.51
N ALA A 41 -18.15 5.65 -17.74
CA ALA A 41 -17.31 5.49 -18.91
C ALA A 41 -16.11 6.46 -18.94
N GLY A 42 -16.30 7.70 -18.48
CA GLY A 42 -15.30 8.77 -18.53
C GLY A 42 -14.41 8.89 -17.29
N ASP A 43 -14.86 8.41 -16.13
CA ASP A 43 -14.10 8.50 -14.88
C ASP A 43 -13.06 7.37 -14.81
N GLY A 44 -11.88 7.66 -15.34
CA GLY A 44 -10.70 6.80 -15.20
C GLY A 44 -10.04 6.89 -13.82
N SER A 45 -10.49 7.80 -12.95
CA SER A 45 -9.76 8.09 -11.72
C SER A 45 -10.08 7.08 -10.62
N VAL A 46 -9.05 6.58 -9.95
CA VAL A 46 -9.17 5.71 -8.78
C VAL A 46 -8.51 6.41 -7.61
N THR A 47 -9.30 6.68 -6.57
CA THR A 47 -8.79 7.27 -5.33
C THR A 47 -8.54 6.18 -4.31
N VAL A 48 -7.34 6.20 -3.73
CA VAL A 48 -6.87 5.24 -2.72
C VAL A 48 -6.51 6.02 -1.46
N SER A 49 -6.89 5.48 -0.30
CA SER A 49 -6.47 5.99 1.01
C SER A 49 -5.93 4.84 1.85
N LEU A 50 -4.74 5.03 2.40
CA LEU A 50 -4.00 4.03 3.18
C LEU A 50 -3.48 4.67 4.45
N THR A 51 -3.69 4.03 5.59
CA THR A 51 -3.05 4.37 6.86
C THR A 51 -1.89 3.42 7.17
N LEU A 52 -1.03 3.78 8.11
CA LEU A 52 -0.03 2.83 8.62
C LEU A 52 -0.69 1.63 9.31
N ALA A 53 -1.85 1.82 9.95
CA ALA A 53 -2.65 0.74 10.50
C ALA A 53 -3.09 -0.28 9.44
N ASP A 54 -3.53 0.19 8.27
CA ASP A 54 -3.91 -0.67 7.13
C ASP A 54 -2.72 -1.50 6.61
N LEU A 55 -1.49 -1.01 6.82
CA LEU A 55 -0.24 -1.70 6.49
C LEU A 55 0.25 -2.62 7.62
N GLY A 56 -0.52 -2.77 8.70
CA GLY A 56 -0.21 -3.63 9.84
C GLY A 56 0.62 -2.97 10.95
N ILE A 57 0.88 -1.66 10.88
CA ILE A 57 1.54 -0.91 11.95
C ILE A 57 0.44 -0.40 12.89
N LEU A 58 0.08 -1.22 13.87
CA LEU A 58 -1.04 -0.97 14.79
C LEU A 58 -0.65 -0.16 16.03
N GLN A 59 0.65 0.05 16.27
CA GLN A 59 1.17 0.76 17.43
C GLN A 59 2.04 1.94 16.97
N PRO A 60 2.11 3.04 17.74
CA PRO A 60 2.98 4.15 17.41
C PRO A 60 4.44 3.73 17.30
N ILE A 61 5.16 4.28 16.32
CA ILE A 61 6.60 4.04 16.16
C ILE A 61 7.34 5.10 16.95
N GLY A 62 8.01 4.71 18.04
CA GLY A 62 8.84 5.59 18.86
C GLY A 62 10.23 5.82 18.29
N LEU A 63 10.68 7.07 18.35
CA LEU A 63 12.02 7.55 18.04
C LEU A 63 12.57 8.23 19.29
N SER A 64 13.67 7.71 19.83
CA SER A 64 14.29 8.17 21.08
C SER A 64 15.80 8.22 20.96
N GLY A 65 16.45 9.05 21.78
CA GLY A 65 17.89 9.25 21.76
C GLY A 65 18.31 10.51 20.99
N LEU A 66 19.62 10.64 20.76
CA LEU A 66 20.25 11.85 20.22
C LEU A 66 19.94 12.12 18.75
N ASP A 67 20.04 11.08 17.91
CA ASP A 67 19.64 11.08 16.50
C ASP A 67 18.97 9.74 16.24
N ALA A 68 17.67 9.79 15.97
CA ALA A 68 16.85 8.63 15.65
C ALA A 68 16.18 8.87 14.32
N ARG A 69 16.28 7.91 13.40
CA ARG A 69 15.69 8.01 12.06
C ARG A 69 14.85 6.79 11.76
N ARG A 70 13.71 7.02 11.12
CA ARG A 70 12.82 5.95 10.68
C ARG A 70 12.33 6.24 9.27
N SER A 71 12.50 5.27 8.38
CA SER A 71 11.81 5.23 7.09
C SER A 71 10.58 4.32 7.17
N VAL A 72 9.48 4.77 6.60
CA VAL A 72 8.21 4.06 6.50
C VAL A 72 7.74 4.16 5.05
N PHE A 73 7.33 3.03 4.47
CA PHE A 73 7.00 2.96 3.06
C PHE A 73 5.50 2.80 2.85
N PHE A 74 4.92 3.69 2.06
CA PHE A 74 3.54 3.54 1.58
C PHE A 74 3.56 2.92 0.18
N PRO A 75 2.83 1.80 -0.05
CA PRO A 75 2.73 1.24 -1.39
C PRO A 75 1.96 2.20 -2.30
N VAL A 76 2.50 2.43 -3.50
CA VAL A 76 1.86 3.24 -4.55
C VAL A 76 2.01 2.51 -5.88
N PRO A 77 1.12 2.75 -6.86
CA PRO A 77 1.25 2.11 -8.16
C PRO A 77 2.58 2.47 -8.82
N ALA A 78 3.36 1.46 -9.18
CA ALA A 78 4.65 1.64 -9.81
C ALA A 78 4.48 2.26 -11.20
N ASN A 79 5.36 3.20 -11.54
CA ASN A 79 5.39 3.88 -12.83
C ASN A 79 4.12 4.66 -13.22
N LEU A 80 3.16 4.85 -12.30
CA LEU A 80 2.02 5.73 -12.53
C LEU A 80 2.20 7.06 -11.81
N PRO A 81 1.85 8.19 -12.46
CA PRO A 81 1.80 9.47 -11.79
C PRO A 81 0.68 9.47 -10.76
N LEU A 82 0.94 10.12 -9.62
CA LEU A 82 -0.05 10.31 -8.57
C LEU A 82 -0.69 11.68 -8.73
N ASN A 83 -2.01 11.75 -8.72
CA ASN A 83 -2.79 12.97 -8.77
C ASN A 83 -3.34 13.30 -7.38
N SER A 84 -3.37 14.58 -7.02
CA SER A 84 -3.93 15.07 -5.76
C SER A 84 -3.42 14.33 -4.51
N ALA A 85 -2.18 13.84 -4.57
CA ALA A 85 -1.60 13.00 -3.54
C ALA A 85 -1.22 13.84 -2.31
N ARG A 86 -1.65 13.37 -1.15
CA ARG A 86 -1.52 14.07 0.14
C ARG A 86 -1.18 13.08 1.23
N LEU A 87 -0.16 13.40 2.02
CA LEU A 87 0.20 12.69 3.23
C LEU A 87 -0.26 13.50 4.45
N ASN A 88 -1.27 13.01 5.15
CA ASN A 88 -1.67 13.54 6.45
C ASN A 88 -0.83 12.85 7.53
N PHE A 89 0.15 13.57 8.06
CA PHE A 89 1.05 13.08 9.09
C PHE A 89 0.41 13.24 10.46
N GLN A 90 0.41 12.16 11.24
CA GLN A 90 -0.01 12.18 12.63
C GLN A 90 1.12 11.67 13.52
N GLY A 91 1.49 12.46 14.51
CA GLY A 91 2.48 12.08 15.50
C GLY A 91 2.31 12.83 16.79
N ARG A 92 3.22 12.61 17.72
CA ARG A 92 3.31 13.34 18.98
C ARG A 92 4.73 13.33 19.49
N TYR A 93 5.06 14.28 20.34
CA TYR A 93 6.31 14.23 21.10
C TYR A 93 6.04 14.36 22.60
N LEU A 94 6.95 13.78 23.38
CA LEU A 94 7.12 13.98 24.80
C LEU A 94 8.57 14.41 25.02
N ARG A 95 8.79 15.48 25.78
CA ARG A 95 10.09 16.07 26.05
C ARG A 95 10.31 16.12 27.56
N GLY A 96 10.58 14.95 28.14
CA GLY A 96 10.76 14.77 29.58
C GLY A 96 11.99 15.50 30.16
N ASP A 97 13.07 15.62 29.38
CA ASP A 97 14.36 16.15 29.85
C ASP A 97 14.68 17.56 29.30
N GLY A 98 13.75 18.15 28.55
CA GLY A 98 13.97 19.47 27.94
C GLY A 98 15.03 19.45 26.83
N GLY A 99 15.88 20.48 26.80
CA GLY A 99 16.93 20.63 25.80
C GLY A 99 16.46 21.10 24.41
N ARG A 100 17.36 20.99 23.42
CA ARG A 100 17.11 21.33 22.02
C ARG A 100 16.67 20.08 21.26
N THR A 101 15.40 20.07 20.88
CA THR A 101 14.79 18.97 20.15
C THR A 101 14.23 19.45 18.81
N THR A 102 14.52 18.72 17.74
CA THR A 102 14.05 19.01 16.38
C THR A 102 13.57 17.73 15.70
N TYR A 103 12.55 17.84 14.85
CA TYR A 103 12.20 16.77 13.92
C TYR A 103 12.29 17.28 12.48
N LEU A 104 12.64 16.35 11.59
CA LEU A 104 12.66 16.52 10.15
C LEU A 104 11.80 15.43 9.52
N VAL A 105 10.88 15.82 8.65
CA VAL A 105 10.10 14.90 7.83
C VAL A 105 10.42 15.12 6.37
N SER A 106 10.77 14.04 5.68
CA SER A 106 11.15 14.02 4.28
C SER A 106 10.29 13.02 3.52
N ILE A 107 9.99 13.34 2.26
CA ILE A 107 9.32 12.42 1.32
C ILE A 107 10.28 12.16 0.17
N ASP A 108 10.56 10.88 -0.10
CA ASP A 108 11.49 10.42 -1.14
C ASP A 108 12.85 11.13 -1.06
N GLY A 109 13.37 11.27 0.16
CA GLY A 109 14.64 11.94 0.45
C GLY A 109 14.62 13.46 0.40
N THR A 110 13.49 14.09 0.02
CA THR A 110 13.36 15.55 -0.02
C THR A 110 12.74 16.08 1.28
N PRO A 111 13.44 16.92 2.06
CA PRO A 111 12.90 17.55 3.27
C PRO A 111 11.64 18.36 2.98
N GLN A 112 10.56 18.07 3.72
CA GLN A 112 9.27 18.76 3.58
C GLN A 112 8.97 19.64 4.80
N VAL A 113 9.31 19.14 6.00
CA VAL A 113 9.07 19.84 7.26
C VAL A 113 10.31 19.72 8.13
N ALA A 114 10.78 20.84 8.67
CA ALA A 114 11.81 20.89 9.69
C ALA A 114 11.33 21.81 10.81
N GLN A 115 11.18 21.31 12.03
CA GLN A 115 10.72 22.13 13.15
C GLN A 115 11.50 21.84 14.43
N GLN A 116 11.75 22.93 15.16
CA GLN A 116 12.14 22.86 16.56
C GLN A 116 10.90 22.67 17.42
N VAL A 117 10.95 21.68 18.29
CA VAL A 117 9.88 21.40 19.25
C VAL A 117 9.92 22.41 20.39
N LYS A 118 8.75 22.95 20.76
CA LYS A 118 8.56 23.90 21.86
C LYS A 118 7.53 23.33 22.84
N GLY A 119 7.85 23.30 24.13
CA GLY A 119 6.99 22.74 25.17
C GLY A 119 7.32 21.28 25.52
N GLU A 120 6.64 20.75 26.54
CA GLU A 120 6.92 19.42 27.11
C GLU A 120 6.24 18.29 26.34
N LYS A 121 5.06 18.54 25.76
CA LYS A 121 4.31 17.54 24.99
C LYS A 121 3.35 18.22 24.03
N SER A 122 3.18 17.66 22.84
CA SER A 122 2.12 18.06 21.90
C SER A 122 1.86 16.98 20.86
N ALA A 123 0.66 17.01 20.29
CA ALA A 123 0.39 16.37 19.00
C ALA A 123 1.10 17.14 17.88
N VAL A 124 1.46 16.41 16.83
CA VAL A 124 2.07 16.91 15.59
C VAL A 124 1.19 16.45 14.44
N LEU A 125 0.51 17.41 13.81
CA LEU A 125 -0.45 17.18 12.74
C LEU A 125 -0.17 18.16 11.61
N PHE A 126 0.07 17.66 10.41
CA PHE A 126 0.20 18.48 9.21
C PHE A 126 -0.07 17.66 7.95
N GLU A 127 -0.42 18.34 6.87
CA GLU A 127 -0.61 17.75 5.56
C GLU A 127 0.56 18.13 4.64
N ILE A 128 1.16 17.14 3.98
CA ILE A 128 2.21 17.33 2.99
C ILE A 128 1.65 16.99 1.60
N PRO A 129 1.69 17.93 0.62
CA PRO A 129 1.42 17.60 -0.77
C PRO A 129 2.54 16.70 -1.32
N VAL A 130 2.15 15.61 -1.98
CA VAL A 130 3.09 14.64 -2.55
C VAL A 130 3.28 14.94 -4.03
N ALA A 131 4.53 14.90 -4.49
CA ALA A 131 4.87 15.12 -5.89
C ALA A 131 4.20 14.09 -6.82
N THR A 132 3.71 14.57 -7.97
CA THR A 132 2.98 13.78 -8.97
C THR A 132 3.86 12.83 -9.77
N THR A 133 5.18 12.87 -9.56
CA THR A 133 6.16 12.05 -10.26
C THR A 133 5.89 10.57 -10.09
N ALA A 134 5.96 9.83 -11.19
CA ALA A 134 5.84 8.37 -11.19
C ALA A 134 7.02 7.73 -10.43
N ARG A 135 6.72 6.80 -9.53
CA ARG A 135 7.71 6.12 -8.70
C ARG A 135 7.97 4.72 -9.22
N ARG A 136 9.20 4.45 -9.65
CA ARG A 136 9.59 3.13 -10.18
C ARG A 136 9.60 2.05 -9.12
N THR A 137 9.89 2.42 -7.88
CA THR A 137 9.97 1.50 -6.74
C THR A 137 8.61 0.93 -6.33
N GLY A 138 7.51 1.60 -6.69
CA GLY A 138 6.17 1.28 -6.18
C GLY A 138 5.97 1.63 -4.71
N PHE A 139 6.83 2.49 -4.16
CA PHE A 139 6.73 2.96 -2.78
C PHE A 139 7.02 4.45 -2.69
N LEU A 140 6.28 5.14 -1.82
CA LEU A 140 6.62 6.45 -1.29
C LEU A 140 7.37 6.26 0.02
N ASP A 141 8.58 6.81 0.12
CA ASP A 141 9.42 6.75 1.32
C ASP A 141 9.15 7.96 2.21
N LEU A 142 8.52 7.72 3.37
CA LEU A 142 8.38 8.70 4.44
C LEU A 142 9.53 8.51 5.43
N ASN A 143 10.46 9.46 5.45
CA ASN A 143 11.55 9.48 6.42
C ASN A 143 11.26 10.51 7.51
N VAL A 144 11.37 10.09 8.78
CA VAL A 144 11.27 10.95 9.95
C VAL A 144 12.58 10.84 10.72
N ALA A 145 13.24 11.98 10.89
CA ALA A 145 14.41 12.11 11.74
C ALA A 145 14.05 12.93 12.98
N TRP A 146 14.51 12.46 14.13
CA TRP A 146 14.37 13.08 15.43
C TRP A 146 15.77 13.33 15.98
N ALA A 147 16.04 14.58 16.36
CA ALA A 147 17.26 14.93 17.06
C ALA A 147 16.94 15.58 18.40
N SER A 148 17.64 15.16 19.46
CA SER A 148 17.46 15.63 20.82
C SER A 148 18.81 15.85 21.47
N VAL A 149 19.09 17.06 21.92
CA VAL A 149 20.31 17.40 22.68
C VAL A 149 19.87 17.96 24.03
N VAL A 150 20.16 17.25 25.12
CA VAL A 150 19.69 17.62 26.47
C VAL A 150 20.67 18.58 27.16
N ALA A 151 21.97 18.40 26.96
CA ALA A 151 23.00 19.22 27.58
C ALA A 151 23.94 19.84 26.55
N GLU A 152 24.42 21.05 26.83
CA GLU A 152 25.48 21.70 26.03
C GLU A 152 26.89 21.31 26.53
N GLN A 153 27.00 20.62 27.67
CA GLN A 153 28.27 20.17 28.24
C GLN A 153 28.59 18.73 27.79
N LEU A 154 29.82 18.52 27.29
CA LEU A 154 30.33 17.24 26.75
C LEU A 154 30.30 16.04 27.72
N CYS A 155 29.97 16.22 29.01
CA CYS A 155 30.02 15.16 30.04
C CYS A 155 28.65 14.75 30.62
N ALA A 156 27.54 15.24 30.06
CA ALA A 156 26.21 14.83 30.52
C ALA A 156 25.89 13.38 30.07
N ASP A 157 25.19 12.63 30.92
CA ASP A 157 24.71 11.29 30.54
C ASP A 157 23.50 11.41 29.61
N GLU A 158 23.76 11.29 28.30
CA GLU A 158 22.76 11.35 27.24
C GLU A 158 22.17 9.97 26.88
N ARG A 159 22.40 8.93 27.71
CA ARG A 159 21.99 7.55 27.41
C ARG A 159 20.53 7.25 27.76
N ALA A 160 19.93 8.06 28.63
CA ALA A 160 18.56 7.87 29.11
C ALA A 160 17.74 9.15 28.92
N ILE A 161 17.50 9.51 27.65
CA ILE A 161 16.67 10.65 27.27
C ILE A 161 15.21 10.18 27.17
N GLY A 162 14.35 10.66 28.07
CA GLY A 162 12.89 10.57 28.03
C GLY A 162 12.23 11.49 27.00
N ASN A 163 13.02 12.07 26.09
CA ASN A 163 12.53 12.78 24.92
C ASN A 163 12.27 11.79 23.79
N ILE A 164 10.99 11.63 23.45
CA ILE A 164 10.50 10.65 22.49
C ILE A 164 9.63 11.37 21.47
N PHE A 165 9.83 11.05 20.21
CA PHE A 165 8.90 11.39 19.13
C PHE A 165 8.22 10.12 18.64
N GLU A 166 6.92 10.17 18.40
CA GLU A 166 6.15 9.02 17.93
C GLU A 166 5.45 9.34 16.62
N ILE A 167 5.54 8.40 15.68
CA ILE A 167 4.74 8.37 14.46
C ILE A 167 3.47 7.58 14.75
N GLY A 168 2.32 8.21 14.58
CA GLY A 168 1.01 7.63 14.83
C GLY A 168 0.57 6.66 13.71
N PRO A 169 -0.13 5.57 14.05
CA PRO A 169 -0.64 4.60 13.08
C PRO A 169 -1.69 5.18 12.13
N ASP A 170 -2.31 6.30 12.50
CA ASP A 170 -3.31 7.03 11.70
C ASP A 170 -2.69 7.97 10.64
N THR A 171 -1.36 8.01 10.52
CA THR A 171 -0.68 8.66 9.39
C THR A 171 -1.20 8.08 8.09
N ARG A 172 -1.72 8.94 7.21
CA ARG A 172 -2.53 8.54 6.05
C ARG A 172 -1.97 9.12 4.76
N LEU A 173 -1.79 8.27 3.76
CA LEU A 173 -1.56 8.68 2.37
C LEU A 173 -2.87 8.54 1.59
N THR A 174 -3.29 9.61 0.94
CA THR A 174 -4.42 9.60 -0.01
C THR A 174 -3.94 10.08 -1.36
N TYR A 175 -4.24 9.35 -2.43
CA TYR A 175 -3.85 9.70 -3.79
C TYR A 175 -4.88 9.22 -4.80
N THR A 176 -4.83 9.80 -6.00
CA THR A 176 -5.63 9.36 -7.14
C THR A 176 -4.71 8.97 -8.29
N TYR A 177 -5.08 7.97 -9.10
CA TYR A 177 -4.37 7.63 -10.33
C TYR A 177 -5.35 7.32 -11.45
N ASP A 178 -4.90 7.40 -12.70
CA ASP A 178 -5.71 7.02 -13.86
C ASP A 178 -5.62 5.50 -14.10
N ARG A 179 -6.75 4.80 -13.95
CA ARG A 179 -6.87 3.37 -14.23
C ARG A 179 -6.63 3.05 -15.70
N ASN A 180 -6.83 4.01 -16.61
CA ASN A 180 -6.61 3.80 -18.03
C ASN A 180 -5.12 3.73 -18.38
N ALA A 181 -4.25 4.29 -17.53
CA ALA A 181 -2.81 4.17 -17.65
C ALA A 181 -2.26 2.80 -17.21
N VAL A 182 -3.09 1.94 -16.60
CA VAL A 182 -2.72 0.55 -16.26
C VAL A 182 -2.79 -0.30 -17.52
N THR A 183 -1.63 -0.60 -18.12
CA THR A 183 -1.54 -1.32 -19.41
C THR A 183 -0.82 -2.66 -19.34
N ASP A 184 -0.20 -2.99 -18.22
CA ASP A 184 0.55 -4.23 -18.02
C ASP A 184 0.28 -4.87 -16.64
N ILE A 185 0.64 -6.15 -16.51
CA ILE A 185 0.39 -6.95 -15.31
C ILE A 185 1.21 -6.44 -14.11
N THR A 186 2.42 -5.94 -14.31
CA THR A 186 3.27 -5.42 -13.22
C THR A 186 2.66 -4.17 -12.60
N THR A 187 2.25 -3.23 -13.45
CA THR A 187 1.58 -2.00 -13.04
C THR A 187 0.26 -2.33 -12.35
N ALA A 188 -0.56 -3.23 -12.91
CA ALA A 188 -1.80 -3.69 -12.27
C ALA A 188 -1.56 -4.30 -10.88
N TRP A 189 -0.53 -5.15 -10.74
CA TRP A 189 -0.18 -5.76 -9.45
C TRP A 189 0.27 -4.74 -8.41
N SER A 190 1.05 -3.75 -8.84
CA SER A 190 1.52 -2.68 -7.95
C SER A 190 0.36 -1.80 -7.46
N ALA A 191 -0.68 -1.63 -8.29
CA ALA A 191 -1.87 -0.85 -7.99
C ALA A 191 -2.90 -1.58 -7.10
N LEU A 192 -2.70 -2.88 -6.82
CA LEU A 192 -3.61 -3.64 -5.96
C LEU A 192 -3.74 -2.97 -4.58
N PRO A 193 -4.94 -2.98 -3.98
CA PRO A 193 -5.12 -2.54 -2.60
C PRO A 193 -4.48 -3.53 -1.60
N PRO A 194 -4.38 -3.18 -0.30
CA PRO A 194 -3.93 -4.11 0.74
C PRO A 194 -4.81 -5.36 0.86
N HIS A 195 -6.11 -5.18 0.61
CA HIS A 195 -7.13 -6.23 0.65
C HIS A 195 -7.78 -6.43 -0.73
N PRO A 196 -7.05 -7.03 -1.69
CA PRO A 196 -7.58 -7.20 -3.03
C PRO A 196 -8.72 -8.22 -3.07
N ILE A 197 -9.70 -8.00 -3.94
CA ILE A 197 -10.78 -8.94 -4.17
C ILE A 197 -10.34 -9.95 -5.24
N LEU A 198 -10.29 -11.22 -4.83
CA LEU A 198 -10.09 -12.36 -5.71
C LEU A 198 -11.46 -12.93 -6.11
N LEU A 199 -11.91 -12.56 -7.30
CA LEU A 199 -13.16 -13.03 -7.87
C LEU A 199 -13.00 -14.48 -8.37
N MET A 200 -13.91 -15.34 -7.96
CA MET A 200 -13.99 -16.74 -8.38
C MET A 200 -15.27 -16.96 -9.19
N PRO A 201 -15.32 -18.04 -10.00
CA PRO A 201 -16.55 -18.46 -10.66
C PRO A 201 -17.72 -18.64 -9.68
N PRO A 202 -18.98 -18.61 -10.18
CA PRO A 202 -20.13 -18.98 -9.38
C PRO A 202 -19.99 -20.37 -8.74
N ALA A 203 -20.59 -20.55 -7.57
CA ALA A 203 -20.62 -21.86 -6.93
C ALA A 203 -21.51 -22.86 -7.70
N PRO A 204 -21.25 -24.17 -7.61
CA PRO A 204 -20.08 -24.81 -6.99
C PRO A 204 -18.81 -24.62 -7.84
N LEU A 205 -17.67 -24.40 -7.17
CA LEU A 205 -16.38 -24.20 -7.84
C LEU A 205 -15.84 -25.50 -8.47
N SER A 206 -15.28 -25.38 -9.67
CA SER A 206 -14.49 -26.46 -10.27
C SER A 206 -13.20 -26.71 -9.49
N ARG A 207 -12.68 -27.94 -9.52
CA ARG A 207 -11.40 -28.28 -8.87
C ARG A 207 -10.26 -27.37 -9.34
N ASN A 208 -10.24 -27.05 -10.63
CA ASN A 208 -9.23 -26.19 -11.23
C ASN A 208 -9.35 -24.74 -10.72
N ALA A 209 -10.56 -24.19 -10.71
CA ALA A 209 -10.80 -22.84 -10.18
C ALA A 209 -10.41 -22.74 -8.70
N PHE A 210 -10.71 -23.77 -7.90
CA PHE A 210 -10.32 -23.83 -6.49
C PHE A 210 -8.79 -23.88 -6.29
N ASP A 211 -8.07 -24.78 -7.00
CA ASP A 211 -6.60 -24.86 -6.90
C ASP A 211 -5.93 -23.55 -7.36
N ALA A 212 -6.41 -22.95 -8.44
CA ALA A 212 -5.93 -21.66 -8.92
C ALA A 212 -6.16 -20.55 -7.89
N ALA A 213 -7.39 -20.41 -7.37
CA ALA A 213 -7.72 -19.41 -6.35
C ALA A 213 -6.82 -19.56 -5.11
N TRP A 214 -6.67 -20.79 -4.61
CA TRP A 214 -5.83 -21.10 -3.45
C TRP A 214 -4.37 -20.69 -3.66
N ARG A 215 -3.78 -21.05 -4.81
CA ARG A 215 -2.38 -20.72 -5.11
C ARG A 215 -2.16 -19.23 -5.29
N ILE A 216 -3.06 -18.53 -5.98
CA ILE A 216 -2.97 -17.08 -6.17
C ILE A 216 -3.11 -16.34 -4.84
N ALA A 217 -4.03 -16.78 -3.98
CA ALA A 217 -4.15 -16.24 -2.63
C ALA A 217 -2.85 -16.41 -1.82
N ALA A 218 -2.21 -17.58 -1.91
CA ALA A 218 -0.91 -17.80 -1.25
C ALA A 218 0.20 -16.87 -1.79
N VAL A 219 0.19 -16.53 -3.08
CA VAL A 219 1.13 -15.56 -3.66
C VAL A 219 0.85 -14.14 -3.15
N LEU A 220 -0.43 -13.77 -3.01
CA LEU A 220 -0.84 -12.47 -2.46
C LEU A 220 -0.42 -12.33 -0.99
N GLU A 221 -0.67 -13.36 -0.17
CA GLU A 221 -0.27 -13.38 1.25
C GLU A 221 1.25 -13.20 1.40
N ARG A 222 2.04 -13.92 0.59
CA ARG A 222 3.51 -13.76 0.56
C ARG A 222 3.97 -12.37 0.10
N ALA A 223 3.13 -11.66 -0.66
CA ALA A 223 3.37 -10.28 -1.06
C ALA A 223 2.83 -9.27 -0.03
N GLY A 224 2.37 -9.71 1.14
CA GLY A 224 1.81 -8.86 2.18
C GLY A 224 0.38 -8.37 1.90
N ARG A 225 -0.34 -9.01 0.97
CA ARG A 225 -1.72 -8.65 0.60
C ARG A 225 -2.68 -9.74 1.03
N ARG A 226 -3.70 -9.39 1.83
CA ARG A 226 -4.69 -10.36 2.30
C ARG A 226 -5.91 -10.33 1.41
N ALA A 227 -6.00 -11.28 0.49
CA ALA A 227 -7.05 -11.31 -0.50
C ALA A 227 -8.41 -11.70 0.10
N ARG A 228 -9.47 -10.95 -0.25
CA ARG A 228 -10.85 -11.34 0.04
C ARG A 228 -11.36 -12.18 -1.12
N MET A 229 -11.55 -13.47 -0.88
CA MET A 229 -12.08 -14.39 -1.90
C MET A 229 -13.60 -14.23 -1.99
N VAL A 230 -14.10 -13.94 -3.19
CA VAL A 230 -15.53 -13.73 -3.44
C VAL A 230 -15.92 -14.53 -4.66
N SER A 231 -16.88 -15.44 -4.54
CA SER A 231 -17.52 -16.05 -5.71
C SER A 231 -18.51 -15.08 -6.33
N LEU A 232 -18.62 -15.07 -7.66
CA LEU A 232 -19.69 -14.33 -8.33
C LEU A 232 -21.05 -14.88 -7.84
N PRO A 233 -21.94 -14.03 -7.29
CA PRO A 233 -23.23 -14.48 -6.79
C PRO A 233 -24.12 -14.96 -7.93
N GLN A 234 -25.08 -15.82 -7.59
CA GLN A 234 -26.11 -16.32 -8.48
C GLN A 234 -27.48 -15.76 -8.08
N VAL A 235 -28.44 -15.87 -9.01
CA VAL A 235 -29.83 -15.56 -8.70
C VAL A 235 -30.31 -16.46 -7.55
N GLY A 236 -30.84 -15.83 -6.50
CA GLY A 236 -31.28 -16.49 -5.27
C GLY A 236 -30.27 -16.43 -4.11
N ASP A 237 -29.05 -15.99 -4.34
CA ASP A 237 -28.05 -15.79 -3.28
C ASP A 237 -28.36 -14.54 -2.45
N GLU A 238 -28.02 -14.57 -1.17
CA GLU A 238 -28.02 -13.40 -0.29
C GLU A 238 -26.63 -12.74 -0.33
N VAL A 239 -26.59 -11.44 -0.62
CA VAL A 239 -25.37 -10.64 -0.65
C VAL A 239 -25.39 -9.56 0.42
N ASP A 240 -24.22 -9.25 0.96
CA ASP A 240 -23.98 -8.12 1.85
C ASP A 240 -23.67 -6.86 1.02
N LEU A 241 -24.52 -5.87 1.17
CA LEU A 241 -24.50 -4.58 0.46
C LEU A 241 -24.12 -3.42 1.40
N THR A 242 -23.66 -3.71 2.62
CA THR A 242 -23.28 -2.69 3.59
C THR A 242 -22.24 -1.74 3.01
N GLY A 243 -22.56 -0.45 2.93
CA GLY A 243 -21.67 0.59 2.40
C GLY A 243 -21.64 0.69 0.87
N LEU A 244 -22.53 0.01 0.15
CA LEU A 244 -22.65 0.11 -1.30
C LEU A 244 -23.04 1.52 -1.72
N ASP A 245 -22.29 2.11 -2.64
CA ASP A 245 -22.60 3.42 -3.21
C ASP A 245 -23.22 3.26 -4.59
N VAL A 246 -24.53 3.53 -4.68
CA VAL A 246 -25.28 3.53 -5.94
C VAL A 246 -25.49 4.98 -6.36
N PRO A 247 -24.87 5.43 -7.48
CA PRO A 247 -25.04 6.80 -7.94
C PRO A 247 -26.52 7.14 -8.20
N PRO A 248 -27.00 8.32 -7.77
CA PRO A 248 -28.42 8.68 -7.83
C PRO A 248 -28.98 8.68 -9.26
N GLY A 249 -28.13 8.87 -10.27
CA GLY A 249 -28.54 8.81 -11.67
C GLY A 249 -29.01 7.41 -12.13
N PHE A 250 -28.70 6.34 -11.40
CA PHE A 250 -29.18 4.99 -11.69
C PHE A 250 -30.49 4.62 -10.99
N ALA A 251 -31.07 5.52 -10.18
CA ALA A 251 -32.30 5.23 -9.43
C ALA A 251 -33.49 4.83 -10.31
N GLY A 252 -33.52 5.24 -11.57
CA GLY A 252 -34.56 4.87 -12.54
C GLY A 252 -34.42 3.48 -13.15
N VAL A 253 -33.33 2.76 -12.88
CA VAL A 253 -33.07 1.42 -13.45
C VAL A 253 -33.38 0.37 -12.37
N PRO A 254 -34.26 -0.62 -12.63
CA PRO A 254 -34.75 -1.54 -11.61
C PRO A 254 -33.66 -2.29 -10.82
N ALA A 255 -32.62 -2.77 -11.49
CA ALA A 255 -31.52 -3.48 -10.85
C ALA A 255 -30.77 -2.63 -9.80
N PHE A 256 -30.50 -1.36 -10.11
CA PHE A 256 -29.83 -0.45 -9.17
C PHE A 256 -30.77 0.00 -8.04
N ALA A 257 -32.05 0.23 -8.35
CA ALA A 257 -33.05 0.53 -7.34
C ALA A 257 -33.24 -0.63 -6.35
N ALA A 258 -33.13 -1.88 -6.82
CA ALA A 258 -33.28 -3.07 -6.00
C ALA A 258 -32.17 -3.23 -4.95
N ILE A 259 -30.95 -2.75 -5.23
CA ILE A 259 -29.78 -2.90 -4.35
C ILE A 259 -29.46 -1.64 -3.53
N SER A 260 -30.02 -0.48 -3.90
CA SER A 260 -29.73 0.80 -3.25
C SER A 260 -30.26 0.87 -1.81
N GLY A 261 -29.42 1.35 -0.89
CA GLY A 261 -29.81 1.66 0.50
C GLY A 261 -30.13 0.44 1.37
N LYS A 262 -29.73 -0.77 0.95
CA LYS A 262 -29.91 -2.01 1.72
C LYS A 262 -28.57 -2.48 2.27
N ASP A 263 -28.60 -3.12 3.45
CA ASP A 263 -27.42 -3.81 4.00
C ASP A 263 -27.33 -5.26 3.50
N LYS A 264 -28.46 -5.88 3.21
CA LYS A 264 -28.55 -7.25 2.68
C LYS A 264 -29.63 -7.34 1.62
N HIS A 265 -29.38 -8.14 0.59
CA HIS A 265 -30.35 -8.35 -0.48
C HIS A 265 -30.25 -9.74 -1.08
N ARG A 266 -31.39 -10.32 -1.43
CA ARG A 266 -31.44 -11.58 -2.16
C ARG A 266 -31.56 -11.29 -3.65
N ILE A 267 -30.56 -11.72 -4.43
CA ILE A 267 -30.49 -11.46 -5.86
C ILE A 267 -31.71 -12.05 -6.57
N ALA A 268 -32.49 -11.22 -7.25
CA ALA A 268 -33.73 -11.65 -7.92
C ALA A 268 -33.53 -11.96 -9.41
N ASN A 269 -32.54 -11.36 -10.05
CA ASN A 269 -32.28 -11.50 -11.49
C ASN A 269 -30.83 -11.17 -11.85
N GLU A 270 -30.41 -11.54 -13.07
CA GLU A 270 -29.05 -11.32 -13.59
C GLU A 270 -28.67 -9.84 -13.72
N ALA A 271 -29.64 -8.94 -13.93
CA ALA A 271 -29.34 -7.52 -14.05
C ALA A 271 -28.87 -6.91 -12.72
N GLU A 272 -29.33 -7.43 -11.58
CA GLU A 272 -28.83 -7.05 -10.26
C GLU A 272 -27.36 -7.44 -10.08
N ILE A 273 -26.94 -8.61 -10.58
CA ILE A 273 -25.52 -9.01 -10.60
C ILE A 273 -24.72 -8.05 -11.48
N GLY A 274 -25.26 -7.69 -12.64
CA GLY A 274 -24.66 -6.69 -13.53
C GLY A 274 -24.48 -5.34 -12.84
N ALA A 275 -25.49 -4.88 -12.09
CA ALA A 275 -25.42 -3.63 -11.34
C ALA A 275 -24.32 -3.69 -10.26
N LEU A 276 -24.18 -4.80 -9.55
CA LEU A 276 -23.12 -5.01 -8.54
C LEU A 276 -21.69 -5.01 -9.12
N LEU A 277 -21.53 -5.40 -10.40
CA LEU A 277 -20.24 -5.30 -11.11
C LEU A 277 -19.88 -3.85 -11.49
N VAL A 278 -20.89 -3.01 -11.73
CA VAL A 278 -20.74 -1.64 -12.24
C VAL A 278 -20.53 -0.61 -11.13
N VAL A 279 -21.21 -0.78 -10.00
CA VAL A 279 -21.12 0.15 -8.85
C VAL A 279 -19.80 0.06 -8.11
N SER A 280 -19.57 1.00 -7.20
CA SER A 280 -18.37 1.09 -6.37
C SER A 280 -18.72 1.05 -4.88
N GLY A 281 -17.69 0.95 -4.05
CA GLY A 281 -17.81 0.94 -2.60
C GLY A 281 -17.79 -0.47 -1.98
N PRO A 282 -17.75 -0.55 -0.64
CA PRO A 282 -17.96 -1.79 0.11
C PRO A 282 -19.25 -2.49 -0.34
N GLY A 283 -19.23 -3.81 -0.55
CA GLY A 283 -20.37 -4.58 -1.07
C GLY A 283 -20.45 -4.72 -2.60
N ALA A 284 -19.74 -3.89 -3.37
CA ALA A 284 -19.65 -4.06 -4.83
C ALA A 284 -18.78 -5.27 -5.21
N ILE A 285 -19.00 -5.82 -6.40
CA ILE A 285 -18.15 -6.87 -7.00
C ILE A 285 -16.99 -6.20 -7.74
N ALA A 286 -16.13 -5.60 -6.93
CA ALA A 286 -14.97 -4.83 -7.35
C ALA A 286 -13.73 -5.71 -7.51
N ALA A 287 -13.73 -6.65 -8.47
CA ALA A 287 -12.60 -7.57 -8.63
C ALA A 287 -11.29 -6.84 -8.95
N ASP A 288 -10.20 -7.25 -8.31
CA ASP A 288 -8.84 -6.82 -8.68
C ASP A 288 -8.10 -7.95 -9.40
N ILE A 289 -8.43 -9.20 -9.04
CA ILE A 289 -7.94 -10.43 -9.66
C ILE A 289 -9.14 -11.35 -9.88
N ALA A 290 -9.19 -12.04 -11.02
CA ALA A 290 -10.26 -13.00 -11.32
C ALA A 290 -9.70 -14.35 -11.79
N ILE A 291 -10.21 -15.44 -11.22
CA ILE A 291 -10.00 -16.79 -11.73
C ILE A 291 -11.07 -17.07 -12.78
N VAL A 292 -10.66 -17.16 -14.04
CA VAL A 292 -11.57 -17.21 -15.17
C VAL A 292 -11.67 -18.61 -15.75
N ASP A 293 -12.91 -19.06 -15.91
CA ASP A 293 -13.32 -20.22 -16.71
C ASP A 293 -14.58 -19.85 -17.53
N GLU A 294 -15.10 -20.81 -18.30
CA GLU A 294 -16.33 -20.66 -19.07
C GLU A 294 -17.53 -20.24 -18.20
N ASN A 295 -17.63 -20.74 -16.97
CA ASN A 295 -18.73 -20.40 -16.06
C ASN A 295 -18.69 -18.94 -15.62
N LEU A 296 -17.52 -18.43 -15.20
CA LEU A 296 -17.38 -17.02 -14.82
C LEU A 296 -17.63 -16.11 -16.02
N SER A 297 -17.00 -16.41 -17.16
CA SER A 297 -17.10 -15.57 -18.36
C SER A 297 -18.55 -15.51 -18.88
N GLY A 298 -19.26 -16.64 -18.92
CA GLY A 298 -20.68 -16.71 -19.27
C GLY A 298 -21.58 -15.96 -18.30
N ALA A 299 -21.38 -16.13 -16.98
CA ALA A 299 -22.18 -15.44 -15.97
C ALA A 299 -22.00 -13.91 -16.02
N VAL A 300 -20.77 -13.43 -16.18
CA VAL A 300 -20.49 -12.00 -16.37
C VAL A 300 -21.16 -11.48 -17.65
N ALA A 301 -21.05 -12.21 -18.76
CA ALA A 301 -21.68 -11.82 -20.02
C ALA A 301 -23.21 -11.73 -19.89
N ASN A 302 -23.85 -12.70 -19.25
CA ASN A 302 -25.29 -12.73 -19.02
C ASN A 302 -25.74 -11.58 -18.11
N ALA A 303 -25.03 -11.34 -17.01
CA ALA A 303 -25.32 -10.26 -16.08
C ALA A 303 -25.22 -8.87 -16.74
N LEU A 304 -24.16 -8.64 -17.52
CA LEU A 304 -23.99 -7.39 -18.27
C LEU A 304 -25.00 -7.23 -19.40
N ALA A 305 -25.43 -8.32 -20.05
CA ALA A 305 -26.48 -8.28 -21.06
C ALA A 305 -27.86 -7.96 -20.44
N ALA A 306 -28.20 -8.61 -19.33
CA ALA A 306 -29.46 -8.35 -18.62
C ALA A 306 -29.53 -6.90 -18.09
N LEU A 307 -28.41 -6.37 -17.60
CA LEU A 307 -28.32 -4.97 -17.19
C LEU A 307 -28.50 -4.01 -18.37
N ARG A 308 -27.90 -4.31 -19.53
CA ARG A 308 -28.04 -3.52 -20.76
C ARG A 308 -29.50 -3.33 -21.14
N ASP A 309 -30.30 -4.39 -21.08
CA ASP A 309 -31.71 -4.35 -21.46
C ASP A 309 -32.52 -3.43 -20.54
N GLN A 310 -32.23 -3.45 -19.23
CA GLN A 310 -32.86 -2.54 -18.27
C GLN A 310 -32.43 -1.09 -18.50
N ILE A 311 -31.15 -0.83 -18.73
CA ILE A 311 -30.63 0.52 -19.00
C ILE A 311 -31.25 1.08 -20.29
N ARG A 312 -31.31 0.30 -21.36
CA ARG A 312 -31.90 0.71 -22.64
C ARG A 312 -33.40 0.99 -22.52
N THR A 313 -34.11 0.21 -21.68
CA THR A 313 -35.53 0.43 -21.39
C THR A 313 -35.74 1.73 -20.60
N ALA A 314 -34.86 2.04 -19.65
CA ALA A 314 -34.93 3.29 -18.90
C ALA A 314 -34.54 4.52 -19.74
N SER A 315 -33.54 4.38 -20.63
CA SER A 315 -33.13 5.41 -21.57
C SER A 315 -32.41 4.82 -22.81
N PRO A 316 -32.88 5.11 -24.03
CA PRO A 316 -32.16 4.74 -25.25
C PRO A 316 -30.75 5.33 -25.33
N SER A 317 -30.57 6.60 -24.91
CA SER A 317 -29.28 7.29 -24.97
C SER A 317 -28.27 6.73 -23.95
N ALA A 318 -28.76 6.28 -22.79
CA ALA A 318 -27.95 5.55 -21.82
C ALA A 318 -27.52 4.17 -22.36
N GLY A 319 -28.38 3.51 -23.13
CA GLY A 319 -28.05 2.25 -23.82
C GLY A 319 -26.88 2.42 -24.79
N GLU A 320 -26.83 3.52 -25.56
CA GLU A 320 -25.69 3.80 -26.44
C GLU A 320 -24.39 4.07 -25.67
N ALA A 321 -24.47 4.78 -24.55
CA ALA A 321 -23.33 5.01 -23.67
C ALA A 321 -22.81 3.71 -23.05
N TYR A 322 -23.73 2.81 -22.66
CA TYR A 322 -23.41 1.47 -22.17
C TYR A 322 -22.73 0.61 -23.24
N ASP A 323 -23.20 0.66 -24.48
CA ASP A 323 -22.61 -0.07 -25.60
C ASP A 323 -21.17 0.41 -25.87
N LYS A 324 -20.93 1.73 -25.84
CA LYS A 324 -19.58 2.29 -25.97
C LYS A 324 -18.65 1.84 -24.85
N TRP A 325 -19.14 1.85 -23.61
CA TRP A 325 -18.40 1.44 -22.43
C TRP A 325 -18.08 -0.07 -22.43
N THR A 326 -19.02 -0.91 -22.84
CA THR A 326 -18.78 -2.36 -22.95
C THR A 326 -17.81 -2.71 -24.07
N ASN A 327 -17.90 -2.03 -25.21
CA ASN A 327 -16.96 -2.18 -26.33
C ASN A 327 -15.53 -1.74 -25.99
N ALA A 328 -15.34 -0.89 -24.98
CA ALA A 328 -14.02 -0.55 -24.44
C ALA A 328 -13.40 -1.68 -23.58
N GLY A 329 -14.08 -2.83 -23.48
CA GLY A 329 -13.65 -4.01 -22.74
C GLY A 329 -14.20 -4.01 -21.32
N SER A 330 -15.49 -4.31 -21.13
CA SER A 330 -16.08 -4.44 -19.77
C SER A 330 -16.40 -5.88 -19.36
N GLY A 331 -16.24 -6.83 -20.27
CA GLY A 331 -16.39 -8.26 -20.00
C GLY A 331 -15.07 -8.94 -19.68
N VAL A 332 -15.16 -10.16 -19.17
CA VAL A 332 -14.01 -11.03 -18.92
C VAL A 332 -14.15 -12.29 -19.75
N SER A 333 -13.06 -12.68 -20.41
CA SER A 333 -12.97 -13.92 -21.18
C SER A 333 -11.86 -14.77 -20.61
N GLU A 334 -12.01 -16.09 -20.71
CA GLU A 334 -10.91 -16.99 -20.34
C GLU A 334 -9.66 -16.60 -21.15
N PRO A 335 -8.48 -16.49 -20.50
CA PRO A 335 -7.24 -16.35 -21.23
C PRO A 335 -7.14 -17.48 -22.26
N GLY A 336 -6.98 -17.14 -23.55
CA GLY A 336 -6.94 -18.15 -24.61
C GLY A 336 -5.82 -19.17 -24.37
N ALA A 337 -5.86 -20.34 -25.01
CA ALA A 337 -4.95 -21.48 -24.73
C ALA A 337 -3.44 -21.13 -24.71
N ASP A 338 -3.05 -20.06 -25.39
CA ASP A 338 -1.68 -19.54 -25.41
C ASP A 338 -1.38 -18.48 -24.33
N GLN A 339 -2.24 -18.31 -23.33
CA GLN A 339 -2.12 -17.34 -22.24
C GLN A 339 -2.71 -17.93 -20.97
N ASN A 340 -2.09 -17.67 -19.83
CA ASN A 340 -2.66 -18.09 -18.54
C ASN A 340 -2.77 -16.97 -17.52
N VAL A 341 -2.08 -15.87 -17.73
CA VAL A 341 -2.27 -14.63 -16.97
C VAL A 341 -2.39 -13.49 -17.97
N SER A 342 -3.41 -12.66 -17.78
CA SER A 342 -3.64 -11.49 -18.62
C SER A 342 -4.20 -10.33 -17.81
N LEU A 343 -4.04 -9.13 -18.35
CA LEU A 343 -4.71 -7.93 -17.92
C LEU A 343 -5.96 -7.78 -18.79
N ALA A 344 -7.12 -7.86 -18.15
CA ALA A 344 -8.41 -7.59 -18.74
C ALA A 344 -9.04 -6.36 -18.09
N ARG A 345 -10.24 -6.04 -18.51
CA ARG A 345 -11.05 -5.01 -17.86
C ARG A 345 -12.42 -5.60 -17.52
N LEU A 346 -12.78 -5.59 -16.23
CA LEU A 346 -14.10 -5.98 -15.76
C LEU A 346 -14.83 -4.72 -15.36
N ALA A 347 -15.99 -4.46 -15.96
CA ALA A 347 -16.76 -3.24 -15.75
C ALA A 347 -15.89 -1.95 -15.88
N GLY A 348 -15.00 -1.91 -16.87
CA GLY A 348 -14.09 -0.78 -17.13
C GLY A 348 -12.88 -0.65 -16.19
N ARG A 349 -12.76 -1.53 -15.19
CA ARG A 349 -11.64 -1.55 -14.23
C ARG A 349 -10.59 -2.57 -14.62
N PRO A 350 -9.28 -2.27 -14.52
CA PRO A 350 -8.23 -3.24 -14.80
C PRO A 350 -8.30 -4.41 -13.81
N VAL A 351 -8.29 -5.64 -14.33
CA VAL A 351 -8.31 -6.88 -13.54
C VAL A 351 -7.25 -7.83 -14.05
N ILE A 352 -6.48 -8.43 -13.15
CA ILE A 352 -5.57 -9.52 -13.51
C ILE A 352 -6.38 -10.81 -13.61
N THR A 353 -6.51 -11.36 -14.81
CA THR A 353 -7.23 -12.61 -15.08
C THR A 353 -6.27 -13.78 -15.10
N VAL A 354 -6.62 -14.85 -14.40
CA VAL A 354 -5.87 -16.11 -14.35
C VAL A 354 -6.76 -17.24 -14.84
N ALA A 355 -6.28 -18.03 -15.81
CA ALA A 355 -7.04 -19.19 -16.29
C ALA A 355 -7.14 -20.25 -15.19
N ALA A 356 -8.34 -20.80 -14.98
CA ALA A 356 -8.60 -21.77 -13.91
C ALA A 356 -7.71 -23.02 -14.01
N ASN A 357 -7.40 -23.47 -15.22
CA ASN A 357 -6.54 -24.65 -15.47
C ASN A 357 -5.03 -24.38 -15.28
N ALA A 358 -4.63 -23.14 -14.98
CA ALA A 358 -3.24 -22.71 -14.99
C ALA A 358 -2.75 -22.17 -13.63
N GLY A 359 -3.37 -22.59 -12.53
CA GLY A 359 -3.06 -22.11 -11.18
C GLY A 359 -1.57 -22.20 -10.80
N ALA A 360 -0.91 -23.33 -11.06
CA ALA A 360 0.51 -23.51 -10.74
C ALA A 360 1.46 -22.58 -11.52
N PRO A 361 1.44 -22.55 -12.87
CA PRO A 361 2.30 -21.65 -13.63
C PRO A 361 1.96 -20.17 -13.41
N ALA A 362 0.69 -19.82 -13.21
CA ALA A 362 0.26 -18.45 -12.89
C ALA A 362 0.80 -17.98 -11.53
N ALA A 363 0.69 -18.81 -10.49
CA ALA A 363 1.26 -18.50 -9.19
C ALA A 363 2.79 -18.35 -9.23
N GLY A 364 3.44 -19.18 -10.05
CA GLY A 364 4.87 -19.11 -10.30
C GLY A 364 5.32 -17.79 -10.95
N ILE A 365 4.63 -17.35 -12.00
CA ILE A 365 5.02 -16.16 -12.75
C ILE A 365 4.66 -14.86 -12.01
N LEU A 366 3.62 -14.90 -11.17
CA LEU A 366 3.22 -13.79 -10.30
C LEU A 366 4.05 -13.68 -9.01
N ALA A 367 4.95 -14.64 -8.75
CA ALA A 367 5.92 -14.56 -7.66
C ALA A 367 6.95 -13.44 -7.90
N ASP A 368 7.56 -12.92 -6.81
CA ASP A 368 8.35 -11.67 -6.85
C ASP A 368 9.48 -11.68 -7.90
N LEU A 369 10.13 -12.82 -8.10
CA LEU A 369 11.23 -12.97 -9.06
C LEU A 369 10.80 -12.65 -10.50
N TRP A 370 9.68 -13.22 -10.94
CA TRP A 370 9.22 -13.13 -12.33
C TRP A 370 8.29 -11.95 -12.56
N ARG A 371 7.52 -11.58 -11.54
CA ARG A 371 6.50 -10.54 -11.61
C ARG A 371 7.02 -9.21 -12.13
N ARG A 372 8.24 -8.81 -11.77
CA ARG A 372 8.85 -7.54 -12.20
C ARG A 372 9.15 -7.48 -13.71
N MET A 373 9.12 -8.62 -14.39
CA MET A 373 9.31 -8.71 -15.85
C MET A 373 7.98 -8.72 -16.61
N LEU A 374 6.83 -8.73 -15.93
CA LEU A 374 5.51 -8.76 -16.55
C LEU A 374 5.04 -7.37 -16.99
N VAL A 375 5.91 -6.60 -17.64
CA VAL A 375 5.59 -5.33 -18.31
C VAL A 375 4.90 -5.57 -19.66
N VAL A 376 4.02 -6.57 -19.68
CA VAL A 376 3.20 -6.99 -20.81
C VAL A 376 1.76 -7.18 -20.31
N PRO A 377 0.75 -6.96 -21.17
CA PRO A 377 -0.65 -7.16 -20.79
C PRO A 377 -1.03 -8.64 -20.71
N ARG A 378 -0.26 -9.55 -21.31
CA ARG A 378 -0.61 -10.97 -21.46
C ARG A 378 0.64 -11.82 -21.39
N VAL A 379 0.60 -12.94 -20.70
CA VAL A 379 1.72 -13.87 -20.60
C VAL A 379 1.25 -15.32 -20.58
N ARG A 380 2.10 -16.18 -21.13
CA ARG A 380 2.01 -17.64 -21.03
C ARG A 380 3.18 -18.15 -20.22
N ALA A 381 2.91 -18.59 -19.00
CA ALA A 381 3.88 -19.36 -18.24
C ALA A 381 3.67 -20.86 -18.53
N ILE A 382 4.65 -21.53 -19.14
CA ILE A 382 4.64 -23.00 -19.22
C ILE A 382 5.11 -23.56 -17.88
N THR A 383 6.24 -23.05 -17.41
CA THR A 383 6.83 -23.31 -16.10
C THR A 383 7.37 -22.01 -15.54
N ALA A 384 6.97 -21.66 -14.32
CA ALA A 384 7.56 -20.56 -13.58
C ALA A 384 7.80 -21.06 -12.16
N ALA A 385 9.05 -21.39 -11.85
CA ALA A 385 9.44 -21.83 -10.52
C ALA A 385 10.40 -20.79 -9.92
N SER A 386 10.37 -20.66 -8.60
CA SER A 386 11.48 -20.03 -7.88
C SER A 386 12.63 -21.05 -7.79
N PRO A 387 13.90 -20.60 -7.70
CA PRO A 387 15.03 -21.51 -7.57
C PRO A 387 14.79 -22.49 -6.41
N ASP A 388 15.00 -23.78 -6.66
CA ASP A 388 14.89 -24.80 -5.63
C ASP A 388 16.01 -24.64 -4.61
N LEU A 389 15.65 -24.13 -3.43
CA LEU A 389 16.59 -23.93 -2.32
C LEU A 389 16.69 -25.16 -1.41
N VAL A 390 15.89 -26.23 -1.64
CA VAL A 390 15.93 -27.45 -0.82
C VAL A 390 17.37 -28.01 -0.76
N ASN A 391 18.09 -27.90 -1.87
CA ASN A 391 19.47 -28.38 -2.00
C ASN A 391 20.52 -27.26 -2.07
N ALA A 392 20.13 -26.00 -1.87
CA ALA A 392 21.10 -24.90 -1.88
C ALA A 392 22.03 -24.99 -0.67
N ALA A 393 23.34 -24.92 -0.92
CA ALA A 393 24.34 -24.89 0.15
C ALA A 393 24.36 -23.55 0.89
N GLU A 394 23.98 -22.47 0.20
CA GLU A 394 23.97 -21.10 0.73
C GLU A 394 22.71 -20.36 0.25
N VAL A 395 22.13 -19.55 1.14
CA VAL A 395 20.98 -18.69 0.84
C VAL A 395 21.39 -17.23 1.09
N PRO A 396 21.25 -16.32 0.12
CA PRO A 396 21.64 -14.93 0.31
C PRO A 396 20.75 -14.25 1.37
N LEU A 397 21.36 -13.45 2.25
CA LEU A 397 20.67 -12.73 3.32
C LEU A 397 19.57 -11.78 2.81
N SER A 398 19.68 -11.29 1.57
CA SER A 398 18.66 -10.46 0.93
C SER A 398 17.31 -11.17 0.73
N ARG A 399 17.30 -12.51 0.76
CA ARG A 399 16.06 -13.30 0.76
C ARG A 399 15.46 -13.49 2.15
N LEU A 400 16.20 -13.15 3.21
CA LEU A 400 15.77 -13.21 4.61
C LEU A 400 15.11 -11.90 5.08
N GLY A 401 14.66 -11.06 4.15
CA GLY A 401 13.97 -9.79 4.47
C GLY A 401 14.90 -8.63 4.84
N GLY A 402 16.22 -8.82 4.82
CA GLY A 402 17.19 -7.75 5.05
C GLY A 402 17.56 -7.03 3.76
N THR A 403 17.30 -5.74 3.64
CA THR A 403 17.79 -4.92 2.52
C THR A 403 19.24 -4.52 2.81
N PRO A 404 20.21 -4.90 1.96
CA PRO A 404 21.56 -4.36 2.07
C PRO A 404 21.52 -2.83 1.92
N GLY A 405 22.34 -2.12 2.69
CA GLY A 405 22.37 -0.66 2.65
C GLY A 405 23.51 -0.07 3.46
N SER A 406 23.75 1.22 3.26
CA SER A 406 24.73 2.01 4.00
C SER A 406 24.01 3.01 4.91
N PHE A 407 24.56 3.26 6.10
CA PHE A 407 24.05 4.25 7.03
C PHE A 407 25.21 4.90 7.80
N ASP A 408 25.01 6.16 8.20
CA ASP A 408 25.99 6.88 9.01
C ASP A 408 25.96 6.40 10.46
N VAL A 409 27.14 6.19 11.05
CA VAL A 409 27.27 5.77 12.44
C VAL A 409 28.17 6.71 13.21
N LEU A 410 27.58 7.48 14.13
CA LEU A 410 28.32 8.33 15.06
C LEU A 410 28.92 7.53 16.22
N ALA A 411 28.09 6.79 16.94
CA ALA A 411 28.54 5.91 18.04
C ALA A 411 28.05 4.47 17.87
N ARG A 412 26.79 4.29 17.47
CA ARG A 412 26.20 2.98 17.22
C ARG A 412 25.15 3.05 16.13
N GLY A 413 25.09 2.02 15.29
CA GLY A 413 23.99 1.81 14.35
C GLY A 413 23.73 0.33 14.16
N ASP A 414 22.46 -0.03 14.02
CA ASP A 414 22.03 -1.42 13.98
C ASP A 414 21.31 -1.68 12.65
N TRP A 415 21.74 -2.71 11.93
CA TRP A 415 21.00 -3.29 10.81
C TRP A 415 20.29 -4.56 11.27
N SER A 416 19.09 -4.83 10.78
CA SER A 416 18.39 -6.06 11.13
C SER A 416 17.60 -6.64 9.95
N ALA A 417 17.47 -7.96 9.95
CA ALA A 417 16.69 -8.74 9.00
C ALA A 417 15.83 -9.76 9.76
N GLY A 418 14.52 -9.73 9.51
CA GLY A 418 13.57 -10.68 10.09
C GLY A 418 13.14 -11.73 9.08
N PHE A 419 13.23 -13.01 9.45
CA PHE A 419 12.83 -14.12 8.57
C PHE A 419 12.09 -15.22 9.33
N ASP A 420 11.22 -15.92 8.61
CA ASP A 420 10.58 -17.15 9.07
C ASP A 420 11.43 -18.35 8.64
N LEU A 421 11.73 -19.26 9.56
CA LEU A 421 12.57 -20.43 9.24
C LEU A 421 11.94 -21.28 8.13
N ALA A 422 10.60 -21.36 8.08
CA ALA A 422 9.88 -22.15 7.09
C ALA A 422 9.92 -21.56 5.67
N THR A 423 10.23 -20.27 5.52
CA THR A 423 10.35 -19.64 4.19
C THR A 423 11.75 -19.77 3.60
N VAL A 424 12.74 -20.01 4.46
CA VAL A 424 14.16 -20.01 4.13
C VAL A 424 14.70 -21.42 3.97
N VAL A 425 14.17 -22.36 4.78
CA VAL A 425 14.68 -23.72 4.82
C VAL A 425 13.57 -24.71 4.52
N THR A 426 13.72 -25.38 3.39
CA THR A 426 12.81 -26.43 2.92
C THR A 426 13.47 -27.79 3.09
N GLY A 427 12.69 -28.84 3.36
CA GLY A 427 13.22 -30.20 3.51
C GLY A 427 13.85 -30.53 4.88
N GLY A 428 13.49 -29.81 5.95
CA GLY A 428 13.89 -30.15 7.33
C GLY A 428 15.33 -29.80 7.71
N ARG A 429 16.03 -29.01 6.89
CA ARG A 429 17.35 -28.46 7.23
C ARG A 429 17.22 -27.23 8.12
N VAL A 430 18.31 -26.80 8.74
CA VAL A 430 18.42 -25.53 9.46
C VAL A 430 19.75 -24.84 9.11
N PRO A 431 19.85 -23.50 9.19
CA PRO A 431 21.10 -22.80 8.90
C PRO A 431 22.15 -23.12 9.96
N ALA A 432 23.33 -23.56 9.54
CA ALA A 432 24.44 -23.86 10.46
C ALA A 432 25.34 -22.64 10.74
N ALA A 433 25.34 -21.65 9.85
CA ALA A 433 26.17 -20.45 9.96
C ALA A 433 25.55 -19.27 9.21
N PHE A 434 25.91 -18.05 9.64
CA PHE A 434 25.72 -16.83 8.86
C PHE A 434 27.07 -16.30 8.41
N ALA A 435 27.13 -15.82 7.16
CA ALA A 435 28.23 -15.03 6.63
C ALA A 435 27.68 -13.63 6.32
N VAL A 436 28.17 -12.62 7.04
CA VAL A 436 27.76 -11.23 6.88
C VAL A 436 28.94 -10.42 6.35
N ASP A 437 28.77 -9.79 5.21
CA ASP A 437 29.78 -8.86 4.67
C ASP A 437 29.49 -7.44 5.18
N VAL A 438 30.46 -6.86 5.89
CA VAL A 438 30.36 -5.51 6.46
C VAL A 438 31.52 -4.67 5.97
N SER A 439 31.23 -3.48 5.45
CA SER A 439 32.25 -2.49 5.08
C SER A 439 32.15 -1.29 6.02
N ALA A 440 33.30 -0.75 6.40
CA ALA A 440 33.41 0.43 7.23
C ALA A 440 34.29 1.47 6.53
N ALA A 441 33.79 2.68 6.33
CA ALA A 441 34.59 3.79 5.82
C ALA A 441 35.63 4.23 6.87
N PRO A 442 36.81 4.76 6.47
CA PRO A 442 37.78 5.31 7.40
C PRO A 442 37.16 6.36 8.33
N GLY A 443 37.51 6.30 9.62
CA GLY A 443 37.07 7.25 10.64
C GLY A 443 38.22 8.13 11.12
N ALA A 444 37.90 9.22 11.82
CA ALA A 444 38.90 10.11 12.40
C ALA A 444 39.59 9.53 13.65
N GLY A 445 39.00 8.52 14.30
CA GLY A 445 39.55 7.89 15.50
C GLY A 445 40.48 6.72 15.20
N ASP A 446 41.48 6.52 16.06
CA ASP A 446 42.45 5.41 15.99
C ASP A 446 41.88 4.06 16.47
N THR A 447 40.63 4.03 16.96
CA THR A 447 39.99 2.82 17.48
C THR A 447 39.23 2.09 16.39
N ALA A 448 39.53 0.80 16.24
CA ALA A 448 38.87 -0.06 15.27
C ALA A 448 37.36 -0.18 15.62
N PRO A 449 36.45 0.08 14.66
CA PRO A 449 35.04 -0.18 14.87
C PRO A 449 34.77 -1.67 15.13
N ILE A 450 33.74 -1.95 15.92
CA ILE A 450 33.32 -3.31 16.24
C ILE A 450 32.01 -3.60 15.53
N ALA A 451 31.96 -4.68 14.77
CA ALA A 451 30.72 -5.24 14.24
C ALA A 451 30.36 -6.52 14.99
N SER A 452 29.16 -6.56 15.57
CA SER A 452 28.64 -7.68 16.36
C SER A 452 27.39 -8.25 15.70
N VAL A 453 27.35 -9.57 15.52
CA VAL A 453 26.24 -10.29 14.90
C VAL A 453 25.43 -11.00 15.98
N PHE A 454 24.14 -10.71 16.02
CA PHE A 454 23.17 -11.27 16.95
C PHE A 454 22.08 -12.03 16.21
N LEU A 455 21.61 -13.13 16.79
CA LEU A 455 20.39 -13.83 16.36
C LEU A 455 19.44 -13.93 17.55
N ASN A 456 18.22 -13.39 17.42
CA ASN A 456 17.23 -13.39 18.51
C ASN A 456 17.82 -12.90 19.83
N ASP A 457 18.59 -11.81 19.75
CA ASP A 457 19.36 -11.20 20.85
C ASP A 457 20.53 -12.02 21.44
N TYR A 458 20.79 -13.23 20.95
CA TYR A 458 22.02 -13.97 21.26
C TYR A 458 23.19 -13.45 20.43
N LEU A 459 24.28 -13.03 21.08
CA LEU A 459 25.52 -12.69 20.40
C LEU A 459 26.15 -13.95 19.81
N LEU A 460 26.23 -14.04 18.48
CA LEU A 460 26.85 -15.16 17.78
C LEU A 460 28.35 -14.93 17.55
N GLY A 461 28.75 -13.68 17.39
CA GLY A 461 30.16 -13.31 17.24
C GLY A 461 30.34 -11.81 17.03
N ALA A 462 31.57 -11.35 17.20
CA ALA A 462 31.95 -9.96 16.97
C ALA A 462 33.35 -9.90 16.33
N ARG A 463 33.60 -8.85 15.56
CA ARG A 463 34.87 -8.64 14.87
C ARG A 463 35.25 -7.15 14.88
N ASN A 464 36.52 -6.87 15.17
CA ASN A 464 37.11 -5.55 14.95
C ASN A 464 37.37 -5.38 13.45
N LEU A 465 36.84 -4.30 12.87
CA LEU A 465 36.98 -4.01 11.45
C LEU A 465 38.17 -3.08 11.22
N THR A 466 38.82 -3.26 10.08
CA THR A 466 39.95 -2.44 9.62
C THR A 466 39.53 -1.04 9.16
N ALA A 467 38.25 -0.86 8.82
CA ALA A 467 37.67 0.41 8.39
C ALA A 467 38.36 1.07 7.18
N ASN A 468 38.87 0.27 6.24
CA ASN A 468 39.53 0.76 5.01
C ASN A 468 38.56 0.91 3.81
N GLY A 469 37.26 0.80 4.04
CA GLY A 469 36.21 0.83 3.01
C GLY A 469 36.02 -0.49 2.26
N GLN A 470 36.86 -1.50 2.47
CA GLN A 470 36.70 -2.83 1.85
C GLN A 470 35.73 -3.71 2.66
N PRO A 471 34.98 -4.61 1.99
CA PRO A 471 34.14 -5.57 2.68
C PRO A 471 34.95 -6.57 3.50
N GLU A 472 34.51 -6.81 4.73
CA GLU A 472 35.02 -7.87 5.59
C GLU A 472 33.90 -8.85 5.95
N THR A 473 34.13 -10.13 5.67
CA THR A 473 33.17 -11.19 6.01
C THR A 473 33.31 -11.61 7.47
N ILE A 474 32.19 -11.60 8.19
CA ILE A 474 32.05 -12.14 9.54
C ILE A 474 31.25 -13.44 9.43
N LYS A 475 31.92 -14.57 9.64
CA LYS A 475 31.28 -15.89 9.69
C LYS A 475 31.00 -16.27 11.13
N VAL A 476 29.75 -16.55 11.46
CA VAL A 476 29.32 -16.98 12.79
C VAL A 476 28.54 -18.28 12.70
N ALA A 477 28.82 -19.21 13.61
CA ALA A 477 28.03 -20.43 13.73
C ALA A 477 26.68 -20.12 14.39
N VAL A 478 25.65 -20.87 14.01
CA VAL A 478 24.31 -20.73 14.59
C VAL A 478 24.09 -21.87 15.58
N PRO A 479 23.96 -21.60 16.88
CA PRO A 479 23.59 -22.62 17.85
C PRO A 479 22.14 -23.06 17.63
N ASP A 480 21.88 -24.36 17.76
CA ASP A 480 20.54 -24.93 17.54
C ASP A 480 19.46 -24.29 18.44
N TYR A 481 19.82 -23.91 19.67
CA TYR A 481 18.91 -23.28 20.63
C TYR A 481 18.59 -21.82 20.31
N ALA A 482 19.38 -21.15 19.47
CA ALA A 482 19.18 -19.74 19.13
C ALA A 482 18.15 -19.56 18.01
N LEU A 483 17.82 -20.63 17.28
CA LEU A 483 16.83 -20.63 16.20
C LEU A 483 15.41 -20.83 16.74
N THR A 484 14.48 -20.04 16.20
CA THR A 484 13.05 -20.14 16.46
C THR A 484 12.29 -20.22 15.13
N ALA A 485 10.96 -20.29 15.16
CA ALA A 485 10.16 -20.20 13.93
C ALA A 485 10.29 -18.83 13.25
N ARG A 486 10.42 -17.74 14.03
CA ARG A 486 10.59 -16.37 13.54
C ARG A 486 11.85 -15.76 14.12
N ASN A 487 12.83 -15.52 13.27
CA ASN A 487 14.16 -15.11 13.67
C ASN A 487 14.45 -13.66 13.28
N VAL A 488 15.26 -12.99 14.08
CA VAL A 488 15.82 -11.68 13.77
C VAL A 488 17.34 -11.76 13.83
N LEU A 489 17.98 -11.55 12.68
CA LEU A 489 19.42 -11.35 12.56
C LEU A 489 19.70 -9.85 12.71
N ARG A 490 20.48 -9.44 13.72
CA ARG A 490 20.88 -8.05 13.94
C ARG A 490 22.39 -7.92 13.85
N VAL A 491 22.87 -6.96 13.07
CA VAL A 491 24.28 -6.56 13.00
C VAL A 491 24.40 -5.20 13.67
N SER A 492 25.05 -5.14 14.82
CA SER A 492 25.32 -3.91 15.54
C SER A 492 26.72 -3.44 15.22
N PHE A 493 26.82 -2.20 14.75
CA PHE A 493 28.08 -1.55 14.44
C PHE A 493 28.33 -0.45 15.45
N GLN A 494 29.51 -0.45 16.07
CA GLN A 494 29.90 0.50 17.10
C GLN A 494 31.23 1.17 16.78
N ARG A 495 31.28 2.48 16.97
CA ARG A 495 32.48 3.31 16.92
C ARG A 495 32.59 4.08 18.22
N GLN A 496 33.82 4.26 18.71
CA GLN A 496 34.02 5.21 19.80
C GLN A 496 33.99 6.62 19.21
N PRO A 497 33.07 7.48 19.66
CA PRO A 497 33.11 8.89 19.28
C PRO A 497 34.39 9.49 19.85
N MET A 498 35.16 10.20 19.02
CA MET A 498 36.32 10.94 19.51
C MET A 498 35.82 12.22 20.19
N SER A 499 36.29 12.48 21.41
CA SER A 499 36.24 13.82 22.00
C SER A 499 37.58 14.47 21.67
N ASP A 500 37.58 15.49 20.81
CA ASP A 500 38.74 16.37 20.68
C ASP A 500 38.99 17.02 22.05
N ARG A 501 40.26 17.09 22.43
CA ARG A 501 40.73 17.74 23.64
C ARG A 501 41.52 18.98 23.28
#